data_AF-A0A7G8GJ92-F1
#
_entry.id   AF-A0A7G8GJ92-F1
#
_cell.length_a   1.000
_cell.length_b   1.000
_cell.length_c   1.000
_cell.angle_alpha   90.00
_cell.angle_beta   90.00
_cell.angle_gamma   90.00
#
_symmetry.space_group_name_H-M   'P 1'
#
loop_
_entity.id
_entity.type
_entity.pdbx_description
1 polymer ?
#
loop_
_entity_poly.entity_id
_entity_poly.type
_entity_poly.pdbx_seq_one_letter_code
_entity_poly.pdbx_strand_id
1 'polypeptide(L)'
;MNTVDIPADQALGMVSFGLMQRLAEDGQVDLPWLETPRNENLERSRQLRLRLELTALAIDTGAPLSTAEVSLLLGARPGSERVERGGLVARRITRNVWRLSRLDQDERQGGYRTDGFRRRL
;
A
#
# COMPACT_ATOMS: atom_id res chain seq x y z
N MET A 1 -32.19 44.20 -16.13
CA MET A 1 -31.23 43.64 -15.15
C MET A 1 -30.04 44.58 -15.10
N ASN A 2 -29.84 45.32 -14.00
CA ASN A 2 -28.61 46.09 -13.79
C ASN A 2 -27.49 45.12 -13.43
N THR A 3 -26.46 45.02 -14.27
CA THR A 3 -25.23 44.30 -13.92
C THR A 3 -24.50 45.16 -12.89
N VAL A 4 -24.40 44.66 -11.66
CA VAL A 4 -23.60 45.32 -10.62
C VAL A 4 -22.15 45.15 -11.03
N ASP A 5 -21.53 46.22 -11.54
CA ASP A 5 -20.09 46.27 -11.79
C ASP A 5 -19.37 46.34 -10.45
N ILE A 6 -18.82 45.21 -10.01
CA ILE A 6 -18.00 45.13 -8.80
C ILE A 6 -16.55 45.43 -9.20
N PRO A 7 -15.91 46.46 -8.63
CA PRO A 7 -14.50 46.74 -8.89
C PRO A 7 -13.63 45.58 -8.41
N ALA A 8 -12.54 45.30 -9.14
CA ALA A 8 -11.70 44.12 -8.93
C ALA A 8 -11.21 43.96 -7.48
N ASP A 9 -10.91 45.06 -6.79
CA ASP A 9 -10.44 45.06 -5.41
C ASP A 9 -11.52 44.58 -4.42
N GLN A 10 -12.78 44.93 -4.68
CA GLN A 10 -13.91 44.45 -3.86
C GLN A 10 -14.22 42.99 -4.16
N ALA A 11 -14.13 42.58 -5.42
CA ALA A 11 -14.30 41.17 -5.79
C ALA A 11 -13.22 40.29 -5.12
N LEU A 12 -11.96 40.73 -5.13
CA LEU A 12 -10.86 40.03 -4.47
C LEU A 12 -11.05 39.98 -2.95
N GLY A 13 -11.51 41.07 -2.34
CA GLY A 13 -11.84 41.14 -0.92
C GLY A 13 -12.93 40.14 -0.52
N MET A 14 -14.01 40.05 -1.32
CA MET A 14 -15.10 39.10 -1.08
C MET A 14 -14.67 37.64 -1.23
N VAL A 15 -13.86 37.32 -2.26
CA VAL A 15 -13.32 35.98 -2.45
C VAL A 15 -12.38 35.58 -1.32
N SER A 16 -11.51 36.50 -0.90
CA SER A 16 -10.57 36.28 0.21
C SER A 16 -11.31 36.08 1.54
N PHE A 17 -12.36 36.86 1.80
CA PHE A 17 -13.19 36.74 2.99
C PHE A 17 -13.95 35.41 3.02
N GLY A 18 -14.54 34.98 1.90
CA GLY A 18 -15.20 33.68 1.80
C GLY A 18 -14.23 32.51 2.02
N LEU A 19 -12.98 32.62 1.52
CA LEU A 19 -11.93 31.63 1.78
C LEU A 19 -11.56 31.57 3.27
N MET A 20 -11.36 32.73 3.91
CA MET A 20 -11.05 32.81 5.34
C MET A 20 -12.18 32.26 6.21
N GLN A 21 -13.44 32.56 5.87
CA GLN A 21 -14.60 32.02 6.59
C GLN A 21 -14.66 30.50 6.47
N ARG A 22 -14.43 29.94 5.28
CA ARG A 22 -14.39 28.49 5.07
C ARG A 22 -13.25 27.82 5.84
N LEU A 23 -12.08 28.45 5.89
CA LEU A 23 -10.94 27.99 6.71
C LEU A 23 -11.24 28.05 8.21
N ALA A 24 -12.00 29.04 8.66
CA ALA A 24 -12.41 29.18 10.06
C ALA A 24 -13.49 28.16 10.46
N GLU A 25 -14.41 27.82 9.56
CA GLU A 25 -15.50 26.86 9.79
C GLU A 25 -15.05 25.39 9.69
N ASP A 26 -14.29 25.03 8.63
CA ASP A 26 -13.90 23.63 8.36
C ASP A 26 -12.54 23.24 8.99
N GLY A 27 -11.77 24.21 9.52
CA GLY A 27 -10.41 23.96 10.00
C GLY A 27 -9.40 23.74 8.87
N GLN A 28 -8.51 22.75 8.99
CA GLN A 28 -7.52 22.42 7.94
C GLN A 28 -8.23 21.97 6.65
N VAL A 29 -8.40 22.90 5.72
CA VAL A 29 -8.83 22.61 4.35
C VAL A 29 -7.71 21.86 3.63
N ASP A 30 -8.03 20.68 3.09
CA ASP A 30 -7.11 19.88 2.29
C ASP A 30 -6.89 20.57 0.93
N LEU A 31 -5.90 21.47 0.90
CA LEU A 31 -5.49 22.19 -0.29
C LEU A 31 -4.46 21.34 -1.04
N PRO A 32 -4.77 20.81 -2.24
CA PRO A 32 -3.91 19.85 -2.96
C PRO A 32 -2.52 20.39 -3.31
N TRP A 33 -2.38 21.72 -3.36
CA TRP A 33 -1.15 22.45 -3.69
C TRP A 33 -0.43 22.99 -2.45
N LEU A 34 -1.04 22.90 -1.27
CA LEU A 34 -0.38 23.27 -0.03
C LEU A 34 0.22 21.99 0.55
N GLU A 35 1.54 21.87 0.48
CA GLU A 35 2.26 20.86 1.27
C GLU A 35 2.14 21.22 2.75
N THR A 36 0.95 20.97 3.31
CA THR A 36 0.84 20.77 4.74
C THR A 36 1.78 19.61 5.08
N PRO A 37 2.49 19.64 6.23
CA PRO A 37 3.19 18.47 6.74
C PRO A 37 2.14 17.40 7.00
N ARG A 38 1.84 16.65 5.94
CA ARG A 38 0.86 15.58 5.90
C ARG A 38 1.32 14.61 6.96
N ASN A 39 0.61 14.62 8.09
CA ASN A 39 0.90 13.87 9.31
C ASN A 39 1.65 12.57 8.97
N GLU A 40 2.98 12.55 9.11
CA GLU A 40 3.79 11.44 8.59
C GLU A 40 3.33 10.10 9.18
N ASN A 41 2.79 10.14 10.39
CA ASN A 41 2.18 9.00 11.06
C ASN A 41 0.91 8.48 10.36
N LEU A 42 0.06 9.37 9.81
CA LEU A 42 -1.11 8.98 9.03
C LEU A 42 -0.69 8.31 7.72
N GLU A 43 0.31 8.85 7.03
CA GLU A 43 0.82 8.27 5.78
C GLU A 43 1.47 6.91 6.03
N ARG A 44 2.32 6.78 7.06
CA ARG A 44 2.89 5.49 7.48
C ARG A 44 1.80 4.47 7.83
N SER A 45 0.75 4.89 8.52
CA SER A 45 -0.39 4.02 8.87
C SER A 45 -1.15 3.56 7.63
N ARG A 46 -1.35 4.46 6.65
CA ARG A 46 -1.96 4.14 5.36
C ARG A 46 -1.13 3.14 4.57
N GLN A 47 0.18 3.35 4.48
CA GLN A 47 1.10 2.43 3.80
C GLN A 47 1.14 1.06 4.46
N LEU A 48 1.12 1.00 5.80
CA LEU A 48 1.04 -0.25 6.54
C LEU A 48 -0.24 -1.00 6.21
N ARG A 49 -1.39 -0.31 6.24
CA ARG A 49 -2.69 -0.90 5.89
C ARG A 49 -2.68 -1.48 4.48
N LEU A 50 -2.24 -0.69 3.49
CA LEU A 50 -2.15 -1.15 2.10
C LEU A 50 -1.27 -2.39 1.96
N ARG A 51 -0.12 -2.43 2.64
CA ARG A 51 0.75 -3.60 2.64
C ARG A 51 0.06 -4.83 3.24
N LEU A 52 -0.66 -4.68 4.35
CA LEU A 52 -1.39 -5.79 4.98
C LEU A 52 -2.51 -6.33 4.08
N GLU A 53 -3.25 -5.44 3.41
CA GLU A 53 -4.28 -5.81 2.44
C GLU A 53 -3.68 -6.58 1.26
N LEU A 54 -2.59 -6.10 0.68
CA LEU A 54 -1.87 -6.77 -0.41
C LEU A 54 -1.28 -8.12 0.01
N THR A 55 -0.73 -8.21 1.23
CA THR A 55 -0.22 -9.48 1.78
C THR A 55 -1.34 -10.51 1.92
N ALA A 56 -2.51 -10.10 2.42
CA ALA A 56 -3.67 -11.00 2.52
C ALA A 56 -4.12 -11.48 1.13
N LEU A 57 -4.23 -10.56 0.17
CA LEU A 57 -4.60 -10.88 -1.21
C LEU A 57 -3.60 -11.83 -1.88
N ALA A 58 -2.31 -11.62 -1.69
CA ALA A 58 -1.27 -12.48 -2.26
C ALA A 58 -1.33 -13.91 -1.70
N ILE A 59 -1.62 -14.07 -0.41
CA ILE A 59 -1.77 -15.39 0.23
C ILE A 59 -3.03 -16.08 -0.27
N ASP A 60 -4.16 -15.36 -0.32
CA ASP A 60 -5.47 -15.90 -0.71
C ASP A 60 -5.47 -16.36 -2.18
N THR A 61 -4.95 -15.51 -3.07
CA THR A 61 -4.85 -15.82 -4.50
C THR A 61 -3.74 -16.81 -4.82
N GLY A 62 -2.68 -16.86 -4.00
CA GLY A 62 -1.46 -17.59 -4.32
C GLY A 62 -0.74 -17.07 -5.56
N ALA A 63 -0.99 -15.82 -5.97
CA ALA A 63 -0.44 -15.23 -7.19
C ALA A 63 1.10 -15.22 -7.16
N PRO A 64 1.76 -15.40 -8.33
CA PRO A 64 3.21 -15.30 -8.42
C PRO A 64 3.66 -13.86 -8.18
N LEU A 65 4.70 -13.69 -7.36
CA LEU A 65 5.29 -12.40 -7.00
C LEU A 65 6.74 -12.31 -7.45
N SER A 66 7.18 -11.11 -7.80
CA SER A 66 8.59 -10.77 -7.98
C SER A 66 9.35 -10.66 -6.66
N THR A 67 10.68 -10.62 -6.74
CA THR A 67 11.55 -10.43 -5.58
C THR A 67 11.30 -9.09 -4.89
N ALA A 68 10.98 -8.04 -5.66
CA ALA A 68 10.70 -6.70 -5.13
C ALA A 68 9.37 -6.67 -4.35
N GLU A 69 8.33 -7.29 -4.91
CA GLU A 69 7.03 -7.40 -4.25
C GLU A 69 7.12 -8.22 -2.96
N VAL A 70 7.82 -9.37 -2.97
CA VAL A 70 8.08 -10.12 -1.74
C VAL A 70 8.85 -9.28 -0.73
N SER A 71 9.85 -8.50 -1.17
CA SER A 71 10.61 -7.65 -0.25
C SER A 71 9.72 -6.59 0.42
N LEU A 72 8.81 -6.00 -0.35
CA LEU A 72 7.81 -5.05 0.14
C LEU A 72 6.87 -5.70 1.16
N LEU A 73 6.24 -6.82 0.78
CA LEU A 73 5.19 -7.50 1.56
C LEU A 73 5.75 -8.15 2.84
N LEU A 74 6.92 -8.80 2.74
CA LEU A 74 7.60 -9.44 3.87
C LEU A 74 8.32 -8.42 4.76
N GLY A 75 8.64 -7.23 4.24
CA GLY A 75 9.48 -6.24 4.91
C GLY A 75 10.94 -6.68 5.06
N ALA A 76 11.38 -7.68 4.29
CA ALA A 76 12.75 -8.19 4.23
C ALA A 76 13.07 -8.65 2.81
N ARG A 77 14.27 -8.34 2.32
CA ARG A 77 14.75 -8.89 1.05
C ARG A 77 15.01 -10.39 1.21
N PRO A 78 14.41 -11.26 0.38
CA PRO A 78 14.62 -12.69 0.53
C PRO A 78 16.03 -13.09 0.08
N GLY A 79 16.77 -13.79 0.94
CA GLY A 79 18.16 -14.19 0.72
C GLY A 79 18.36 -15.66 0.31
N SER A 80 17.33 -16.49 0.48
CA SER A 80 17.35 -17.94 0.23
C SER A 80 16.06 -18.37 -0.46
N GLU A 81 15.98 -19.62 -0.96
CA GLU A 81 14.79 -20.12 -1.65
C GLU A 81 13.53 -20.21 -0.77
N ARG A 82 13.71 -20.16 0.55
CA ARG A 82 12.65 -20.12 1.55
C ARG A 82 13.05 -19.10 2.62
N VAL A 83 12.18 -18.13 2.88
CA VAL A 83 12.38 -17.12 3.91
C VAL A 83 11.12 -17.03 4.77
N GLU A 84 11.30 -17.07 6.08
CA GLU A 84 10.21 -17.01 7.05
C GLU A 84 10.31 -15.73 7.88
N ARG A 85 9.19 -15.06 8.11
CA ARG A 85 9.13 -13.87 8.96
C ARG A 85 7.72 -13.64 9.50
N GLY A 86 7.59 -13.52 10.82
CA GLY A 86 6.33 -13.11 11.45
C GLY A 86 5.12 -13.96 11.07
N GLY A 87 5.30 -15.28 10.89
CA GLY A 87 4.25 -16.21 10.48
C GLY A 87 3.99 -16.29 8.97
N LEU A 88 4.72 -15.53 8.15
CA LEU A 88 4.71 -15.62 6.69
C LEU A 88 5.89 -16.44 6.17
N VAL A 89 5.67 -17.12 5.04
CA VAL A 89 6.70 -17.85 4.31
C VAL A 89 6.70 -17.36 2.86
N ALA A 90 7.86 -16.94 2.37
CA ALA A 90 8.10 -16.71 0.96
C ALA A 90 8.92 -17.89 0.41
N ARG A 91 8.35 -18.63 -0.56
CA ARG A 91 9.06 -19.71 -1.27
C ARG A 91 9.31 -19.31 -2.72
N ARG A 92 10.54 -19.48 -3.18
CA ARG A 92 10.94 -19.30 -4.58
C ARG A 92 10.44 -20.48 -5.42
N ILE A 93 9.66 -20.19 -6.46
CA ILE A 93 9.22 -21.17 -7.45
C ILE A 93 10.27 -21.27 -8.56
N THR A 94 10.73 -20.12 -9.08
CA THR A 94 11.81 -20.00 -10.04
C THR A 94 12.51 -18.64 -9.89
N ARG A 95 13.45 -18.29 -10.77
CA ARG A 95 14.13 -17.00 -10.73
C ARG A 95 13.11 -15.87 -10.79
N ASN A 96 13.15 -15.00 -9.78
CA ASN A 96 12.25 -13.85 -9.64
C ASN A 96 10.75 -14.20 -9.60
N VAL A 97 10.40 -15.43 -9.24
CA VAL A 97 9.01 -15.86 -9.07
C VAL A 97 8.89 -16.53 -7.71
N TRP A 98 8.05 -15.96 -6.86
CA TRP A 98 7.85 -16.34 -5.48
C TRP A 98 6.38 -16.54 -5.20
N ARG A 99 6.10 -17.34 -4.16
CA ARG A 99 4.77 -17.47 -3.59
C ARG A 99 4.82 -17.13 -2.11
N LEU A 100 3.85 -16.35 -1.65
CA LEU A 100 3.66 -16.03 -0.24
C LEU A 100 2.60 -16.96 0.35
N SER A 101 2.85 -17.48 1.54
CA SER A 101 1.93 -18.35 2.29
C SER A 101 2.03 -18.04 3.78
N ARG A 102 1.05 -18.51 4.56
CA ARG A 102 1.18 -18.59 6.02
C ARG A 102 1.99 -19.82 6.40
N LEU A 103 2.74 -19.76 7.49
CA LEU A 103 3.60 -20.84 7.97
C LEU A 103 2.84 -22.17 8.12
N ASP A 104 1.66 -22.14 8.73
CA ASP A 104 0.78 -23.30 8.95
C ASP A 104 0.23 -23.89 7.65
N GLN A 105 -0.07 -23.04 6.66
CA GLN A 105 -0.55 -23.45 5.35
C GLN A 105 0.58 -24.08 4.51
N ASP A 106 1.80 -23.60 4.69
CA ASP A 106 2.96 -24.03 3.93
C ASP A 106 3.44 -25.44 4.33
N GLU A 107 3.46 -25.74 5.62
CA GLU A 107 3.80 -27.07 6.15
C GLU A 107 2.88 -28.16 5.58
N ARG A 108 1.58 -27.86 5.48
CA ARG A 108 0.57 -28.77 4.88
C ARG A 108 0.81 -29.01 3.39
N GLN A 109 1.32 -28.02 2.65
CA GLN A 109 1.58 -28.13 1.21
C GLN A 109 2.95 -28.71 0.88
N GLY A 110 3.95 -28.53 1.76
CA GLY A 110 5.32 -29.02 1.58
C GLY A 110 5.46 -30.54 1.61
N GLY A 111 4.54 -31.25 2.27
CA GLY A 111 4.52 -32.72 2.33
C GLY A 111 4.15 -33.42 1.02
N TYR A 112 3.42 -32.76 0.11
CA TYR A 112 2.86 -33.42 -1.08
C TYR A 112 3.64 -33.20 -2.39
N ARG A 113 4.49 -32.16 -2.50
CA ARG A 113 5.08 -31.75 -3.80
C ARG A 113 6.50 -32.27 -4.07
N THR A 114 7.21 -32.74 -3.06
CA THR A 114 8.63 -33.13 -3.23
C THR A 114 8.82 -34.54 -3.81
N ASP A 115 7.80 -35.41 -3.76
CA ASP A 115 7.95 -36.82 -4.16
C ASP A 115 7.62 -37.10 -5.65
N GLY A 116 6.97 -36.17 -6.34
CA GLY A 116 6.52 -36.38 -7.73
C GLY A 116 7.59 -36.23 -8.81
N PHE A 117 8.67 -35.48 -8.56
CA PHE A 117 9.68 -35.17 -9.57
C PHE A 117 10.95 -36.04 -9.51
N ARG A 118 11.08 -36.92 -8.51
CA ARG A 118 12.24 -37.82 -8.38
C ARG A 118 12.02 -39.25 -8.92
N ARG A 119 10.82 -39.58 -9.40
CA ARG A 119 10.55 -40.85 -10.08
C ARG A 119 10.55 -40.69 -11.59
N ARG A 120 11.73 -40.51 -12.20
CA ARG A 120 11.95 -40.97 -13.57
C ARG A 120 13.34 -41.60 -13.68
N LEU A 121 13.29 -42.81 -14.24
CA LEU A 121 14.32 -43.81 -14.51
C LEU A 121 15.58 -43.26 -15.17
#